data_AF-A0AAU5NQ76-F1
#
_entry.id   AF-A0AAU5NQ76-F1
#
_cell.length_a   1.000
_cell.length_b   1.000
_cell.length_c   1.000
_cell.angle_alpha   90.00
_cell.angle_beta   90.00
_cell.angle_gamma   90.00
#
_symmetry.space_group_name_H-M   'P 1'
#
loop_
_entity.id
_entity.type
_entity.pdbx_description
1 polymer ?
#
loop_
_entity_poly.entity_id
_entity_poly.type
_entity_poly.pdbx_seq_one_letter_code
_entity_poly.pdbx_strand_id
1 'polypeptide(L)'
;MSLDTPQTEAGSERLTAHEALQRLEHERASRLTQLRAIGEARADADEQVMPTQKETIQRVLAEVEAAFARVQDGSYGICRHCTRPIPVERLEILPYTPFCVPCQRNAV
;
A
#
# COMPACT_ATOMS: atom_id res chain seq x y z
N MET A 1 18.85 12.34 -42.16
CA MET A 1 18.66 13.01 -40.87
C MET A 1 18.26 11.94 -39.88
N SER A 2 19.17 11.56 -38.99
CA SER A 2 19.00 10.47 -38.03
C SER A 2 17.98 10.88 -36.97
N LEU A 3 16.94 10.07 -36.81
CA LEU A 3 16.05 10.13 -35.65
C LEU A 3 16.51 9.07 -34.65
N ASP A 4 17.61 9.37 -33.96
CA ASP A 4 17.97 8.70 -32.72
C ASP A 4 17.09 9.27 -31.61
N THR A 5 15.90 8.69 -31.46
CA THR A 5 15.08 8.86 -30.25
C THR A 5 15.40 7.67 -29.36
N PRO A 6 15.92 7.87 -28.14
CA PRO A 6 16.49 6.79 -27.36
C PRO A 6 15.38 5.81 -26.96
N GLN A 7 15.53 4.57 -27.41
CA GLN A 7 14.83 3.41 -26.87
C GLN A 7 15.17 3.33 -25.38
N THR A 8 14.26 3.81 -24.52
CA THR A 8 14.36 3.55 -23.08
C THR A 8 13.65 2.23 -22.81
N GLU A 9 14.40 1.17 -23.08
CA GLU A 9 14.34 -0.19 -22.52
C GLU A 9 13.03 -0.60 -21.79
N ALA A 10 12.25 -1.42 -22.48
CA ALA A 10 11.24 -2.27 -21.88
C ALA A 10 11.91 -3.22 -20.86
N GLY A 11 11.61 -3.05 -19.56
CA GLY A 11 12.10 -3.95 -18.50
C GLY A 11 12.11 -3.40 -17.07
N SER A 12 11.17 -2.56 -16.65
CA SER A 12 10.87 -2.21 -15.25
C SER A 12 9.83 -1.09 -15.26
N GLU A 13 8.55 -1.43 -15.21
CA GLU A 13 7.49 -0.45 -14.99
C GLU A 13 7.80 0.28 -13.67
N ARG A 14 8.11 1.57 -13.71
CA ARG A 14 8.22 2.39 -12.50
C ARG A 14 6.85 3.03 -12.30
N LEU A 15 6.15 2.64 -11.23
CA LEU A 15 4.96 3.39 -10.77
C LEU A 15 5.37 4.84 -10.51
N THR A 16 4.67 5.79 -11.11
CA THR A 16 4.91 7.20 -10.82
C THR A 16 4.45 7.54 -9.41
N ALA A 17 5.03 8.58 -8.82
CA ALA A 17 4.61 9.08 -7.51
C ALA A 17 3.10 9.44 -7.50
N HIS A 18 2.59 10.01 -8.60
CA HIS A 18 1.17 10.36 -8.71
C HIS A 18 0.26 9.13 -8.66
N GLU A 19 0.57 8.09 -9.44
CA GLU A 19 -0.20 6.84 -9.43
C GLU A 19 -0.14 6.14 -8.08
N ALA A 20 1.02 6.17 -7.41
CA ALA A 20 1.15 5.65 -6.05
C ALA A 20 0.22 6.38 -5.08
N LEU A 21 0.18 7.72 -5.12
CA LEU A 21 -0.72 8.52 -4.27
C LEU A 21 -2.20 8.17 -4.54
N GLN A 22 -2.62 8.12 -5.81
CA GLN A 22 -4.00 7.80 -6.17
C GLN A 22 -4.43 6.43 -5.63
N ARG A 23 -3.56 5.41 -5.76
CA ARG A 23 -3.83 4.06 -5.24
C ARG A 23 -3.92 4.04 -3.72
N LEU A 24 -3.02 4.75 -3.04
CA LEU A 24 -3.04 4.87 -1.58
C LEU A 24 -4.28 5.61 -1.07
N GLU A 25 -4.73 6.64 -1.77
CA GLU A 25 -5.97 7.36 -1.45
C GLU A 25 -7.20 6.47 -1.61
N HIS A 26 -7.26 5.71 -2.71
CA HIS A 26 -8.34 4.75 -2.95
C HIS A 26 -8.41 3.71 -1.82
N GLU A 27 -7.27 3.13 -1.45
CA GLU A 27 -7.19 2.16 -0.35
C GLU A 27 -7.63 2.79 0.98
N ARG A 28 -7.13 3.99 1.31
CA ARG A 28 -7.52 4.72 2.52
C ARG A 28 -9.03 4.95 2.59
N ALA A 29 -9.63 5.41 1.50
CA ALA A 29 -11.07 5.67 1.43
C ALA A 29 -11.91 4.38 1.65
N SER A 30 -11.47 3.28 1.03
CA SER A 30 -12.09 1.95 1.23
C SER A 30 -12.03 1.51 2.69
N ARG A 31 -10.85 1.56 3.31
CA ARG A 31 -10.65 1.16 4.72
C ARG A 31 -11.42 2.03 5.71
N LEU A 32 -11.47 3.34 5.49
CA LEU A 32 -12.28 4.24 6.32
C LEU A 32 -13.78 3.92 6.24
N THR A 33 -14.25 3.52 5.05
CA THR A 33 -15.65 3.11 4.86
C THR A 33 -15.96 1.81 5.60
N GLN A 34 -15.05 0.81 5.52
CA GLN A 34 -15.16 -0.43 6.29
C GLN A 34 -15.15 -0.17 7.81
N LEU A 35 -14.28 0.74 8.27
CA LEU A 35 -14.18 1.08 9.70
C LEU A 35 -15.46 1.72 10.24
N ARG A 36 -16.10 2.61 9.46
CA ARG A 36 -17.39 3.22 9.83
C ARG A 36 -18.50 2.17 9.94
N ALA A 37 -18.63 1.29 8.95
CA ALA A 37 -19.64 0.23 8.93
C ALA A 37 -19.52 -0.71 10.16
N ILE A 38 -18.30 -1.01 10.61
CA ILE A 38 -18.08 -1.81 11.83
C ILE A 38 -18.50 -1.04 13.08
N GLY A 39 -18.23 0.27 13.13
CA GLY A 39 -18.65 1.12 14.24
C GLY A 39 -20.18 1.21 14.37
N GLU A 40 -20.88 1.37 13.25
CA GLU A 40 -22.34 1.39 13.16
C GLU A 40 -22.93 0.03 13.58
N ALA A 41 -22.43 -1.09 13.04
CA ALA A 41 -22.90 -2.43 13.39
C ALA A 41 -22.71 -2.79 14.88
N ARG A 42 -21.70 -2.23 15.54
CA ARG A 42 -21.50 -2.38 17.00
C ARG A 42 -22.46 -1.53 17.83
N ALA A 43 -22.96 -0.42 17.30
CA ALA A 43 -23.96 0.38 18.00
C ALA A 43 -25.31 -0.36 18.09
N ASP A 44 -25.56 -1.28 17.17
CA ASP A 44 -26.79 -2.07 17.07
C ASP A 44 -26.70 -3.47 17.73
N ALA A 45 -25.52 -3.89 18.21
CA ALA A 45 -25.28 -5.25 18.76
C ALA A 45 -24.64 -5.22 20.15
N ASP A 46 -25.07 -6.13 21.04
CA ASP A 46 -24.48 -6.36 22.36
C ASP A 46 -22.98 -6.74 22.25
N GLU A 47 -22.14 -6.21 23.14
CA GLU A 47 -20.67 -6.03 23.11
C GLU A 47 -19.85 -7.35 23.08
N GLN A 48 -20.14 -8.29 22.18
CA GLN A 48 -19.44 -9.59 22.09
C GLN A 48 -18.77 -9.84 20.73
N VAL A 49 -18.75 -8.87 19.82
CA VAL A 49 -18.16 -9.03 18.47
C VAL A 49 -16.68 -8.64 18.45
N MET A 50 -15.83 -9.66 18.55
CA MET A 50 -14.41 -9.77 18.15
C MET A 50 -13.67 -8.44 17.82
N PRO A 51 -12.85 -7.88 18.73
CA PRO A 51 -12.08 -6.63 18.52
C PRO A 51 -11.07 -6.68 17.35
N THR A 52 -10.80 -7.85 16.79
CA THR A 52 -9.73 -8.13 15.85
C THR A 52 -9.88 -7.45 14.48
N GLN A 53 -11.12 -7.27 13.98
CA GLN A 53 -11.34 -6.71 12.65
C GLN A 53 -11.07 -5.20 12.59
N LYS A 54 -11.55 -4.47 13.61
CA LYS A 54 -11.31 -3.03 13.75
C LYS A 54 -9.80 -2.73 13.86
N GLU A 55 -9.12 -3.48 14.72
CA GLU A 55 -7.67 -3.35 14.93
C GLU A 55 -6.89 -3.63 13.63
N THR A 56 -7.30 -4.63 12.87
CA THR A 56 -6.68 -4.95 11.57
C THR A 56 -6.82 -3.79 10.58
N ILE A 57 -8.01 -3.18 10.47
CA ILE A 57 -8.24 -2.05 9.57
C ILE A 57 -7.42 -0.83 10.01
N GLN A 58 -7.36 -0.56 11.31
CA GLN A 58 -6.55 0.54 11.85
C GLN A 58 -5.05 0.34 11.57
N ARG A 59 -4.55 -0.89 11.70
CA ARG A 59 -3.16 -1.22 11.31
C ARG A 59 -2.90 -0.97 9.83
N VAL A 60 -3.80 -1.38 8.95
CA VAL A 60 -3.68 -1.12 7.50
C VAL A 60 -3.69 0.39 7.22
N LEU A 61 -4.57 1.16 7.87
CA LEU A 61 -4.58 2.62 7.72
C LEU A 61 -3.25 3.26 8.12
N ALA A 62 -2.63 2.80 9.21
CA ALA A 62 -1.30 3.25 9.61
C ALA A 62 -0.22 2.88 8.57
N GLU A 63 -0.31 1.70 7.96
CA GLU A 63 0.61 1.32 6.87
C GLU A 63 0.43 2.20 5.61
N VAL A 64 -0.82 2.56 5.28
CA VAL A 64 -1.15 3.48 4.19
C VAL A 64 -0.60 4.89 4.47
N GLU A 65 -0.76 5.40 5.70
CA GLU A 65 -0.16 6.67 6.12
C GLU A 65 1.37 6.65 6.02
N ALA A 66 2.00 5.57 6.47
CA ALA A 66 3.44 5.39 6.31
C ALA A 66 3.85 5.29 4.83
N ALA A 67 2.99 4.78 3.95
CA ALA A 67 3.27 4.72 2.53
C ALA A 67 3.21 6.10 1.86
N PHE A 68 2.28 6.97 2.28
CA PHE A 68 2.27 8.37 1.84
C PHE A 68 3.56 9.10 2.19
N ALA A 69 4.10 8.87 3.40
CA ALA A 69 5.40 9.43 3.80
C ALA A 69 6.53 8.93 2.88
N ARG A 70 6.53 7.63 2.53
CA ARG A 70 7.52 7.05 1.61
C ARG A 70 7.44 7.62 0.19
N VAL A 71 6.25 8.00 -0.26
CA VAL A 71 6.13 8.67 -1.57
C VAL A 71 6.76 10.07 -1.51
N GLN A 72 6.55 10.80 -0.41
CA GLN A 72 7.10 12.14 -0.20
C GLN A 72 8.62 12.14 -0.05
N ASP A 73 9.19 11.14 0.63
CA ASP A 73 10.64 11.02 0.83
C ASP A 73 11.38 10.32 -0.33
N GLY A 74 10.64 9.79 -1.32
CA GLY A 74 11.17 9.12 -2.51
C GLY A 74 11.58 7.65 -2.29
N SER A 75 11.33 7.06 -1.12
CA SER A 75 11.64 5.65 -0.81
C SER A 75 10.52 4.68 -1.15
N TYR A 76 9.39 5.16 -1.67
CA TYR A 76 8.28 4.30 -2.09
C TYR A 76 8.72 3.29 -3.15
N GLY A 77 8.24 2.06 -3.00
CA GLY A 77 8.62 0.94 -3.86
C GLY A 77 9.98 0.32 -3.53
N ILE A 78 10.63 0.71 -2.42
CA ILE A 78 11.84 0.04 -1.90
C ILE A 78 11.50 -0.78 -0.66
N CYS A 79 11.93 -2.04 -0.63
CA CYS A 79 11.71 -2.94 0.50
C CYS A 79 12.52 -2.47 1.72
N ARG A 80 11.85 -2.23 2.85
CA ARG A 80 12.50 -1.77 4.10
C ARG A 80 13.45 -2.79 4.74
N HIS A 81 13.36 -4.06 4.37
CA HIS A 81 14.20 -5.12 4.93
C HIS A 81 15.44 -5.41 4.08
N CYS A 82 15.27 -5.65 2.78
CA CYS A 82 16.38 -6.01 1.89
C CYS A 82 16.82 -4.91 0.93
N THR A 83 16.24 -3.70 1.05
CA THR A 83 16.56 -2.50 0.24
C THR A 83 16.47 -2.68 -1.28
N ARG A 84 15.82 -3.76 -1.74
CA ARG A 84 15.58 -4.03 -3.17
C ARG A 84 14.24 -3.43 -3.61
N PRO A 85 14.09 -3.13 -4.91
CA PRO A 85 12.81 -2.73 -5.48
C PRO A 85 11.71 -3.75 -5.17
N ILE A 86 10.54 -3.24 -4.80
CA ILE A 86 9.31 -4.01 -4.67
C ILE A 86 8.72 -4.12 -6.09
N PRO A 87 8.37 -5.34 -6.56
CA PRO A 87 7.72 -5.52 -7.86
C PRO A 87 6.46 -4.66 -7.98
N VAL A 88 6.25 -4.04 -9.14
CA VAL A 88 5.10 -3.14 -9.35
C VAL A 88 3.80 -3.90 -9.19
N GLU A 89 3.70 -5.12 -9.71
CA GLU A 89 2.52 -5.99 -9.61
C GLU A 89 2.12 -6.20 -8.14
N ARG A 90 3.09 -6.20 -7.21
CA ARG A 90 2.80 -6.24 -5.78
C ARG A 90 2.23 -4.93 -5.28
N LEU A 91 2.81 -3.79 -5.66
CA LEU A 91 2.30 -2.46 -5.30
C LEU A 91 0.94 -2.17 -5.93
N GLU A 92 0.60 -2.83 -7.04
CA GLU A 92 -0.72 -2.74 -7.63
C GLU A 92 -1.80 -3.40 -6.79
N ILE A 93 -1.46 -4.53 -6.16
CA ILE A 93 -2.36 -5.31 -5.29
C ILE A 93 -2.35 -4.77 -3.85
N LEU A 94 -1.17 -4.40 -3.34
CA LEU A 94 -0.91 -3.94 -1.97
C LEU A 94 -0.05 -2.67 -1.99
N PRO A 95 -0.62 -1.50 -2.32
CA PRO A 95 0.13 -0.25 -2.50
C PRO A 95 0.81 0.23 -1.20
N TYR A 96 0.29 -0.14 -0.04
CA TYR A 96 0.87 0.27 1.25
C TYR A 96 2.01 -0.61 1.74
N THR A 97 2.32 -1.73 1.07
CA THR A 97 3.30 -2.69 1.60
C THR A 97 4.71 -2.08 1.68
N PRO A 98 5.39 -2.22 2.83
CA PRO A 98 6.78 -1.81 2.97
C PRO A 98 7.78 -2.91 2.58
N PHE A 99 7.31 -4.10 2.18
CA PHE A 99 8.15 -5.28 1.98
C PHE A 99 7.88 -5.99 0.65
N CYS A 100 8.93 -6.55 0.07
CA CYS A 100 8.81 -7.49 -1.05
C CYS A 100 8.27 -8.86 -0.59
N VAL A 101 7.76 -9.68 -1.52
CA VAL A 101 7.18 -11.01 -1.22
C VAL A 101 8.10 -11.88 -0.36
N PRO A 102 9.41 -12.03 -0.66
CA PRO A 102 10.29 -12.87 0.15
C PRO A 102 10.45 -12.35 1.59
N CYS A 103 10.61 -11.04 1.77
CA CYS A 103 10.77 -10.46 3.10
C CYS A 103 9.48 -10.51 3.92
N GLN A 104 8.31 -10.35 3.29
CA GLN A 104 7.05 -10.50 4.01
C GLN A 104 6.79 -11.93 4.45
N ARG A 105 7.22 -12.94 3.69
CA ARG A 105 7.13 -14.35 4.10
C ARG A 105 8.05 -14.70 5.26
N ASN A 106 9.16 -13.98 5.43
CA ASN A 106 10.13 -14.19 6.49
C ASN A 106 9.89 -13.31 7.73
N ALA A 107 8.99 -12.33 7.65
CA ALA A 107 8.51 -11.58 8.80
C ALA A 107 7.46 -12.44 9.53
N VAL A 108 7.96 -13.47 10.23
CA VAL A 108 7.16 -14.33 11.12
C VAL A 108 7.46 -13.91 12.56
#